data_AF-A0A968ZRP9-F1
#
_entry.id   AF-A0A968ZRP9-F1
#
_cell.length_a   1.000
_cell.length_b   1.000
_cell.length_c   1.000
_cell.angle_alpha   90.00
_cell.angle_beta   90.00
_cell.angle_gamma   90.00
#
_symmetry.space_group_name_H-M   'P 1'
#
loop_
_entity.id
_entity.type
_entity.pdbx_description
1 polymer ?
#
loop_
_entity_poly.entity_id
_entity_poly.type
_entity_poly.pdbx_seq_one_letter_code
_entity_poly.pdbx_strand_id
1 'polypeptide(L)'
;MKTGCTLTEMAQTLEAQQSQKKDYIADTRSLEMTPAGQLAMAQPAKGITNGATHTFDISPHAHQQIGDRIGIPAKYYERMRTVAPALLQANVNHWFAANPEQRIDSHPRRRARAFLSRRYRRL
;
A
#
# COMPACT_ATOMS: atom_id res chain seq x y z
N MET A 1 -21.24 31.82 5.22
CA MET A 1 -22.29 30.78 5.10
C MET A 1 -21.63 29.43 5.34
N LYS A 2 -21.78 28.84 6.52
CA LYS A 2 -21.24 27.51 6.84
C LYS A 2 -22.35 26.50 6.57
N THR A 3 -22.31 25.86 5.40
CA THR A 3 -23.23 24.79 5.04
C THR A 3 -22.90 23.60 5.94
N GLY A 4 -23.67 23.40 7.01
CA GLY A 4 -23.51 22.27 7.90
C GLY A 4 -24.05 21.03 7.21
N CYS A 5 -23.20 20.05 6.92
CA CYS A 5 -23.65 18.72 6.50
C CYS A 5 -24.56 18.14 7.59
N THR A 6 -25.71 17.58 7.19
CA THR A 6 -26.63 16.94 8.12
C THR A 6 -26.03 15.64 8.65
N LEU A 7 -26.40 15.22 9.87
CA LEU A 7 -25.90 13.98 10.49
C LEU A 7 -26.12 12.74 9.60
N THR A 8 -27.22 12.74 8.84
CA THR A 8 -27.56 11.72 7.84
C THR A 8 -26.62 11.71 6.63
N GLU A 9 -26.24 12.88 6.10
CA GLU A 9 -25.26 12.97 5.01
C GLU A 9 -23.84 12.57 5.50
N MET A 10 -23.51 12.89 6.75
CA MET A 10 -22.26 12.43 7.38
C MET A 10 -22.26 10.89 7.56
N ALA A 11 -23.37 10.29 7.96
CA ALA A 11 -23.50 8.84 8.07
C ALA A 11 -23.37 8.15 6.70
N GLN A 12 -24.07 8.66 5.67
CA GLN A 12 -23.99 8.11 4.32
C GLN A 12 -22.58 8.24 3.71
N THR A 13 -21.90 9.36 3.92
CA THR A 13 -20.51 9.53 3.48
C THR A 13 -19.56 8.61 4.23
N LEU A 14 -19.78 8.35 5.51
CA LEU A 14 -19.01 7.36 6.29
C LEU A 14 -19.21 5.94 5.78
N GLU A 15 -20.45 5.51 5.54
CA GLU A 15 -20.77 4.18 5.00
C GLU A 15 -20.20 3.98 3.60
N ALA A 16 -20.29 5.01 2.74
CA ALA A 16 -19.67 5.01 1.42
C ALA A 16 -18.13 4.93 1.50
N GLN A 17 -17.51 5.57 2.49
CA GLN A 17 -16.07 5.47 2.74
C GLN A 17 -15.67 4.10 3.31
N GLN A 18 -16.51 3.48 4.13
CA GLN A 18 -16.23 2.18 4.73
C GLN A 18 -16.30 1.06 3.70
N SER A 19 -17.36 1.05 2.87
CA SER A 19 -17.52 0.08 1.77
C SER A 19 -16.42 0.15 0.71
N GLN A 20 -15.74 1.30 0.58
CA GLN A 20 -14.61 1.47 -0.35
C GLN A 20 -13.26 0.96 0.18
N LYS A 21 -13.13 0.65 1.48
CA LYS A 21 -11.88 0.14 2.05
C LYS A 21 -11.80 -1.36 1.82
N LYS A 22 -10.99 -1.77 0.84
CA LYS A 22 -10.64 -3.19 0.64
C LYS A 22 -9.27 -3.45 1.22
N ASP A 23 -9.21 -4.29 2.24
CA ASP A 23 -7.97 -4.72 2.89
C ASP A 23 -7.47 -6.03 2.29
N TYR A 24 -6.39 -5.97 1.52
CA TYR A 24 -5.76 -7.14 0.91
C TYR A 24 -4.66 -7.65 1.82
N ILE A 25 -4.58 -8.98 2.01
CA ILE A 25 -3.41 -9.62 2.62
C ILE A 25 -2.57 -10.14 1.46
N ALA A 26 -1.35 -9.63 1.31
CA ALA A 26 -0.39 -10.09 0.32
C ALA A 26 0.91 -10.53 1.00
N ASP A 27 1.55 -11.54 0.43
CA ASP A 27 2.92 -11.90 0.80
C ASP A 27 3.87 -10.87 0.16
N THR A 28 4.87 -10.36 0.87
CA THR A 28 5.82 -9.39 0.30
C THR A 28 6.55 -9.93 -0.94
N ARG A 29 6.65 -11.25 -1.11
CA ARG A 29 7.19 -11.85 -2.34
C ARG A 29 6.28 -11.71 -3.56
N SER A 30 5.00 -11.44 -3.33
CA SER A 30 4.03 -11.10 -4.38
C SER A 30 3.92 -9.59 -4.61
N LEU A 31 4.67 -8.78 -3.86
CA LEU A 31 4.73 -7.34 -3.96
C LEU A 31 6.02 -6.90 -4.66
N GLU A 32 5.89 -5.98 -5.61
CA GLU A 32 7.03 -5.36 -6.27
C GLU A 32 6.82 -3.86 -6.37
N MET A 33 7.81 -3.07 -5.97
CA MET A 33 7.85 -1.66 -6.31
C MET A 33 8.17 -1.52 -7.80
N THR A 34 7.36 -0.75 -8.51
CA THR A 34 7.54 -0.43 -9.93
C THR A 34 8.49 0.76 -10.09
N PRO A 35 9.07 0.96 -11.29
CA PRO A 35 9.90 2.14 -11.58
C PRO A 35 9.17 3.48 -11.42
N ALA A 36 7.84 3.47 -11.50
CA ALA A 36 6.99 4.63 -11.26
C ALA A 36 6.78 4.94 -9.76
N GLY A 37 7.37 4.14 -8.84
CA GLY A 37 7.19 4.29 -7.40
C GLY A 37 5.85 3.78 -6.89
N GLN A 38 5.15 2.98 -7.68
CA GLN A 38 3.91 2.31 -7.30
C GLN A 38 4.20 0.92 -6.72
N LEU A 39 3.27 0.37 -5.96
CA LEU A 39 3.32 -1.01 -5.50
C LEU A 39 2.50 -1.87 -6.46
N ALA A 40 3.14 -2.81 -7.14
CA ALA A 40 2.50 -3.85 -7.94
C ALA A 40 2.29 -5.08 -7.07
N MET A 41 1.09 -5.68 -7.16
CA MET A 41 0.80 -6.98 -6.57
C MET A 41 0.48 -7.98 -7.67
N ALA A 42 1.22 -9.08 -7.69
CA ALA A 42 0.91 -10.24 -8.51
C ALA A 42 0.05 -11.20 -7.70
N GLN A 43 -1.25 -11.32 -7.99
CA GLN A 43 -2.06 -12.41 -7.41
C GLN A 43 -1.75 -13.72 -8.13
N PRO A 44 -1.31 -14.79 -7.44
CA PRO A 44 -1.43 -16.13 -7.97
C PRO A 44 -2.91 -16.53 -7.91
N ALA A 45 -3.70 -16.14 -8.90
CA ALA A 45 -5.06 -16.63 -9.03
C ALA A 45 -4.99 -18.10 -9.46
N LYS A 46 -5.30 -19.01 -8.54
CA LYS A 46 -5.67 -20.39 -8.87
C LYS A 46 -6.84 -20.31 -9.87
N GLY A 47 -6.55 -20.56 -11.16
CA GLY A 47 -7.56 -20.79 -12.19
C GLY A 47 -7.96 -19.60 -13.08
N ILE A 48 -7.24 -18.47 -13.12
CA ILE A 48 -7.52 -17.41 -14.09
C ILE A 48 -6.30 -17.15 -14.97
N THR A 49 -6.42 -17.53 -16.24
CA THR A 49 -5.57 -17.09 -17.35
C THR A 49 -5.79 -15.60 -17.59
N ASN A 50 -5.18 -14.77 -16.76
CA ASN A 50 -4.81 -13.38 -17.02
C ASN A 50 -4.08 -12.90 -15.77
N GLY A 51 -2.75 -12.91 -15.80
CA GLY A 51 -1.89 -12.36 -14.75
C GLY A 51 -2.09 -10.85 -14.61
N ALA A 52 -3.24 -10.44 -14.07
CA ALA A 52 -3.58 -9.05 -13.85
C ALA A 52 -2.75 -8.53 -12.69
N THR A 53 -1.60 -7.95 -13.01
CA THR A 53 -0.80 -7.18 -12.07
C THR A 53 -1.58 -5.95 -11.66
N HIS A 54 -1.95 -5.87 -10.39
CA HIS A 54 -2.61 -4.68 -9.86
C HIS A 54 -1.56 -3.69 -9.36
N THR A 55 -1.51 -2.50 -9.96
CA THR A 55 -0.66 -1.40 -9.51
C THR A 55 -1.41 -0.45 -8.59
N PHE A 56 -0.72 0.01 -7.55
CA PHE A 56 -1.25 0.86 -6.50
C PHE A 56 -0.33 2.04 -6.20
N ASP A 57 -0.91 3.23 -6.08
CA ASP A 57 -0.16 4.40 -5.64
C ASP A 57 0.16 4.30 -4.15
N ILE A 58 1.40 4.56 -3.76
CA ILE A 58 1.80 4.45 -2.36
C ILE A 58 1.56 5.79 -1.65
N SER A 59 0.83 5.76 -0.53
CA SER A 59 0.66 6.94 0.30
C SER A 59 1.94 7.30 1.08
N PRO A 60 2.16 8.57 1.48
CA PRO A 60 3.32 8.95 2.29
C PRO A 60 3.45 8.12 3.58
N HIS A 61 2.34 7.79 4.22
CA HIS A 61 2.32 6.96 5.42
C HIS A 61 2.79 5.53 5.12
N ALA A 62 2.33 4.94 4.02
CA ALA A 62 2.79 3.61 3.59
C ALA A 62 4.29 3.62 3.25
N HIS A 63 4.82 4.68 2.63
CA HIS A 63 6.26 4.82 2.40
C HIS A 63 7.07 4.80 3.70
N GLN A 64 6.62 5.53 4.74
CA GLN A 64 7.26 5.50 6.06
C GLN A 64 7.25 4.10 6.65
N GLN A 65 6.10 3.42 6.62
CA GLN A 65 5.97 2.05 7.14
C GLN A 65 6.85 1.04 6.39
N ILE A 66 6.98 1.18 5.07
CA ILE A 66 7.90 0.36 4.26
C ILE A 66 9.34 0.63 4.70
N GLY A 67 9.75 1.89 4.80
CA GLY A 67 11.09 2.32 5.21
C GLY A 67 11.48 1.80 6.59
N ASP A 68 10.63 2.03 7.60
CA ASP A 68 10.83 1.55 8.97
C ASP A 68 11.00 0.03 9.00
N ARG A 69 10.23 -0.67 8.17
CA ARG A 69 10.22 -2.12 8.13
C ARG A 69 11.47 -2.71 7.47
N ILE A 70 11.97 -2.10 6.41
CA ILE A 70 13.21 -2.53 5.75
C ILE A 70 14.47 -1.93 6.40
N GLY A 71 14.30 -1.18 7.50
CA GLY A 71 15.41 -0.61 8.27
C GLY A 71 16.08 0.59 7.58
N ILE A 72 15.40 1.25 6.64
CA ILE A 72 15.94 2.42 5.94
C ILE A 72 15.46 3.70 6.63
N PRO A 73 16.36 4.55 7.15
CA PRO A 73 15.99 5.79 7.80
C PRO A 73 15.15 6.70 6.90
N ALA A 74 14.07 7.29 7.45
CA ALA A 74 13.10 8.08 6.69
C ALA A 74 13.72 9.20 5.82
N LYS A 75 14.75 9.91 6.32
CA LYS A 75 15.46 10.93 5.53
C LYS A 75 16.16 10.34 4.31
N TYR A 76 16.78 9.17 4.46
CA TYR A 76 17.47 8.51 3.38
C TYR A 76 16.48 7.88 2.39
N TYR A 77 15.37 7.32 2.89
CA TYR A 77 14.27 6.83 2.08
C TYR A 77 13.73 7.93 1.15
N GLU A 78 13.39 9.10 1.70
CA GLU A 78 12.83 10.21 0.92
C GLU A 78 13.85 10.79 -0.08
N ARG A 79 15.14 10.81 0.29
CA ARG A 79 16.22 11.17 -0.64
C ARG A 79 16.27 10.21 -1.82
N MET A 80 16.19 8.90 -1.59
CA MET A 80 16.15 7.94 -2.69
C MET A 80 14.87 8.11 -3.51
N ARG A 81 13.72 8.33 -2.87
CA ARG A 81 12.44 8.53 -3.56
C ARG A 81 12.46 9.71 -4.54
N THR A 82 13.12 10.80 -4.17
CA THR A 82 13.17 12.05 -4.95
C THR A 82 14.34 12.11 -5.93
N VAL A 83 15.52 11.64 -5.52
CA VAL A 83 16.78 11.80 -6.28
C VAL A 83 17.14 10.53 -7.05
N ALA A 84 16.76 9.35 -6.56
CA ALA A 84 17.17 8.06 -7.14
C ALA A 84 16.08 6.98 -6.99
N PRO A 85 14.90 7.13 -7.64
CA PRO A 85 13.77 6.24 -7.43
C PRO A 85 14.08 4.79 -7.85
N ALA A 86 14.94 4.57 -8.84
CA ALA A 86 15.40 3.24 -9.23
C ALA A 86 16.18 2.53 -8.11
N LEU A 87 16.97 3.27 -7.32
CA LEU A 87 17.68 2.73 -6.17
C LEU A 87 16.71 2.35 -5.05
N LEU A 88 15.70 3.20 -4.80
CA LEU A 88 14.64 2.89 -3.84
C LEU A 88 13.92 1.60 -4.23
N GLN A 89 13.53 1.49 -5.50
CA GLN A 89 12.85 0.32 -6.04
C GLN A 89 13.66 -0.96 -5.81
N ALA A 90 14.93 -0.97 -6.20
CA ALA A 90 15.82 -2.12 -6.04
C ALA A 90 15.97 -2.51 -4.56
N ASN A 91 16.15 -1.54 -3.67
CA ASN A 91 16.28 -1.78 -2.23
C ASN A 91 15.00 -2.39 -1.65
N VAL A 92 13.84 -1.82 -1.96
CA VAL A 92 12.55 -2.31 -1.46
C VAL A 92 12.31 -3.75 -1.95
N ASN A 93 12.50 -4.01 -3.24
CA ASN A 93 12.28 -5.33 -3.83
C ASN A 93 13.25 -6.37 -3.25
N HIS A 94 14.51 -6.00 -3.05
CA HIS A 94 15.50 -6.87 -2.41
C HIS A 94 15.06 -7.28 -1.01
N TRP A 95 14.67 -6.32 -0.17
CA TRP A 95 14.28 -6.60 1.21
C TRP A 95 12.94 -7.33 1.33
N PHE A 96 12.00 -7.10 0.40
CA PHE A 96 10.74 -7.84 0.31
C PHE A 96 10.96 -9.32 0.01
N ALA A 97 11.96 -9.64 -0.81
CA ALA A 97 12.35 -11.01 -1.10
C ALA A 97 13.19 -11.65 0.03
N ALA A 98 14.11 -10.88 0.62
CA ALA A 98 15.01 -11.37 1.67
C ALA A 98 14.28 -11.66 3.00
N ASN A 99 13.27 -10.86 3.35
CA ASN A 99 12.50 -11.00 4.59
C ASN A 99 11.00 -11.13 4.28
N PRO A 100 10.54 -12.30 3.81
CA PRO A 100 9.18 -12.50 3.34
C PRO A 100 8.16 -12.44 4.48
N GLU A 101 7.11 -11.64 4.33
CA GLU A 101 6.05 -11.50 5.32
C GLU A 101 4.66 -11.32 4.74
N GLN A 102 3.63 -11.68 5.51
CA GLN A 102 2.25 -11.38 5.16
C GLN A 102 1.87 -9.98 5.63
N ARG A 103 1.50 -9.11 4.69
CA ARG A 103 1.23 -7.70 4.92
C ARG A 103 -0.14 -7.30 4.39
N ILE A 104 -0.76 -6.37 5.11
CA ILE A 104 -2.07 -5.84 4.77
C ILE A 104 -1.88 -4.52 4.05
N ASP A 105 -2.36 -4.47 2.80
CA ASP A 105 -2.50 -3.25 2.03
C ASP A 105 -3.97 -2.82 2.02
N SER A 106 -4.27 -1.72 2.73
CA SER A 106 -5.60 -1.14 2.82
C SER A 106 -5.84 -0.15 1.67
N HIS A 107 -6.87 -0.37 0.85
CA HIS A 107 -7.13 0.39 -0.37
C HIS A 107 -8.49 1.06 -0.38
N PRO A 108 -8.57 2.39 -0.24
CA PRO A 108 -9.57 3.20 -0.89
C PRO A 108 -9.05 3.61 -2.27
N ARG A 109 -9.69 3.16 -3.37
CA ARG A 109 -9.45 3.62 -4.76
C ARG A 109 -7.99 3.51 -5.27
N ARG A 110 -7.46 2.28 -5.42
CA ARG A 110 -6.13 1.99 -6.05
C ARG A 110 -4.92 2.64 -5.37
N ARG A 111 -5.02 3.03 -4.10
CA ARG A 111 -3.93 3.60 -3.32
C ARG A 111 -3.61 2.72 -2.11
N ALA A 112 -2.34 2.33 -1.94
CA ALA A 112 -1.84 1.65 -0.75
C ALA A 112 -1.75 2.67 0.41
N ARG A 113 -2.73 2.62 1.32
CA ARG A 113 -2.84 3.56 2.44
C ARG A 113 -1.90 3.21 3.60
N ALA A 114 -1.67 1.92 3.83
CA ALA A 114 -0.86 1.45 4.93
C ALA A 114 -0.26 0.07 4.61
N PHE A 115 0.91 -0.21 5.18
CA PHE A 115 1.65 -1.47 5.08
C PHE A 115 1.72 -2.13 6.46
N LEU A 116 0.67 -2.87 6.81
CA LEU A 116 0.42 -3.32 8.18
C LEU A 116 0.78 -4.79 8.41
N SER A 117 1.09 -5.14 9.66
CA SER A 117 1.29 -6.53 10.05
C SER A 117 -0.02 -7.32 10.09
N ARG A 118 0.07 -8.65 9.98
CA ARG A 118 -1.08 -9.56 10.11
C ARG A 118 -1.84 -9.45 11.44
N ARG A 119 -1.21 -8.93 12.50
CA ARG A 119 -1.85 -8.75 13.83
C ARG A 119 -2.76 -7.53 13.91
N TYR A 120 -2.78 -6.69 12.86
CA TYR A 120 -3.65 -5.52 12.83
C TYR A 120 -5.13 -5.94 12.82
N ARG A 121 -5.90 -5.43 13.78
CA ARG A 121 -7.33 -5.74 13.92
C ARG A 121 -8.13 -4.84 12.97
N ARG A 122 -8.81 -5.46 12.02
CA ARG A 122 -9.72 -4.78 11.08
C ARG A 122 -10.97 -4.34 11.82
N LEU A 123 -11.46 -3.15 11.51
CA LEU A 123 -12.72 -2.59 11.99
C LEU A 123 -13.78 -2.71 10.90
#